data_AF-A0A800A617-F1
#
_entry.id   AF-A0A800A617-F1
#
_cell.length_a   1.000
_cell.length_b   1.000
_cell.length_c   1.000
_cell.angle_alpha   90.00
_cell.angle_beta   90.00
_cell.angle_gamma   90.00
#
_symmetry.space_group_name_H-M   'P 1'
#
loop_
_entity.id
_entity.type
_entity.pdbx_description
1 polymer ?
#
loop_
_entity_poly.entity_id
_entity_poly.type
_entity_poly.pdbx_seq_one_letter_code
_entity_poly.pdbx_strand_id
1 'polypeptide(L)'
;MMVSLVLGLSVSGAQANELYLIDAHSQIDHFVDRSTIVPLMDKAGIRHVTLSTRGRVAPEQITGFAAKHPDRVTASVRTKSKHYASNSPKFYKKFEKQMRMPGFRAMAELILWHAKKGNKAPERVVPPDAKQVRVALKGALAKGWPFIIHIEFKATNVRDEFMNKMEAMVENNPDHSFALIHMGQLKTKDAARLLAKHANLHFMASHANPFITANSSQHWVDHWGDKYVGQAALWRKALAELPAEVASKVAHENAERLWKLPTAR
;
A
#
# COMPACT_ATOMS: atom_id res chain seq x y z
N MET A 1 58.18 19.24 -29.58
CA MET A 1 57.76 17.86 -29.21
C MET A 1 57.92 17.79 -27.70
N MET A 2 56.91 17.69 -26.85
CA MET A 2 55.66 16.93 -26.90
C MET A 2 54.66 17.59 -25.93
N VAL A 3 53.43 17.86 -26.39
CA VAL A 3 52.31 18.31 -25.56
C VAL A 3 51.81 17.10 -24.78
N SER A 4 51.84 17.13 -23.45
CA SER A 4 51.12 16.15 -22.61
C SER A 4 49.86 16.79 -22.07
N LEU A 5 48.79 16.59 -22.83
CA LEU A 5 47.42 16.89 -22.44
C LEU A 5 46.95 15.78 -21.49
N VAL A 6 46.96 16.04 -20.17
CA VAL A 6 46.29 15.17 -19.20
C VAL A 6 44.80 15.45 -19.31
N LEU A 7 44.10 14.67 -20.15
CA LEU A 7 42.65 14.57 -20.09
C LEU A 7 42.27 13.95 -18.75
N GLY A 8 41.78 14.77 -17.82
CA GLY A 8 40.98 14.30 -16.71
C GLY A 8 39.72 13.65 -17.26
N LEU A 9 39.71 12.32 -17.31
CA LEU A 9 38.50 11.54 -17.50
C LEU A 9 37.62 11.78 -16.28
N SER A 10 36.68 12.71 -16.42
CA SER A 10 35.50 12.79 -15.58
C SER A 10 34.84 11.42 -15.56
N VAL A 11 34.84 10.76 -14.41
CA VAL A 11 33.99 9.60 -14.14
C VAL A 11 32.56 10.11 -14.01
N SER A 12 31.96 10.53 -15.11
CA SER A 12 30.52 10.71 -15.27
C SER A 12 29.94 9.35 -15.63
N GLY A 13 30.11 8.41 -14.70
CA GLY A 13 29.64 7.03 -14.78
C GLY A 13 28.70 6.69 -13.64
N ALA A 14 28.02 7.68 -13.06
CA ALA A 14 26.79 7.38 -12.34
C ALA A 14 25.78 6.98 -13.42
N GLN A 15 25.59 5.68 -13.62
CA GLN A 15 24.30 5.21 -14.11
C GLN A 15 23.28 5.93 -13.23
N ALA A 16 22.49 6.82 -13.82
CA ALA A 16 21.26 7.24 -13.20
C ALA A 16 20.49 5.93 -13.03
N ASN A 17 20.55 5.34 -11.83
CA ASN A 17 19.64 4.29 -11.43
C ASN A 17 18.27 4.90 -11.66
N GLU A 18 17.63 4.51 -12.75
CA GLU A 18 16.33 5.03 -13.11
C GLU A 18 15.43 4.79 -11.89
N LEU A 19 14.92 5.87 -11.29
CA LEU A 19 14.17 5.81 -10.04
C LEU A 19 12.98 4.86 -10.24
N TYR A 20 13.12 3.64 -9.72
CA TYR A 20 12.06 2.65 -9.77
C TYR A 20 11.12 2.84 -8.60
N LEU A 21 9.87 2.45 -8.80
CA LEU A 21 8.82 2.61 -7.82
C LEU A 21 8.39 1.25 -7.27
N ILE A 22 7.96 1.23 -6.01
CA ILE A 22 7.26 0.09 -5.42
C ILE A 22 5.81 0.49 -5.16
N ASP A 23 4.89 -0.28 -5.73
CA ASP A 23 3.47 -0.19 -5.40
C ASP A 23 3.20 -0.99 -4.11
N ALA A 24 3.33 -0.30 -2.98
CA ALA A 24 3.23 -0.90 -1.66
C ALA A 24 1.82 -1.42 -1.31
N HIS A 25 0.76 -1.03 -2.04
CA HIS A 25 -0.57 -1.61 -1.84
C HIS A 25 -1.53 -1.36 -3.01
N SER A 26 -1.84 -2.42 -3.75
CA SER A 26 -2.86 -2.42 -4.80
C SER A 26 -3.89 -3.54 -4.64
N GLN A 27 -4.99 -3.42 -5.39
CA GLN A 27 -6.07 -4.41 -5.38
C GLN A 27 -6.38 -4.90 -6.79
N ILE A 28 -6.71 -6.19 -6.92
CA ILE A 28 -7.26 -6.75 -8.17
C ILE A 28 -8.61 -7.40 -7.91
N ASP A 29 -9.48 -7.36 -8.91
CA ASP A 29 -10.71 -8.16 -8.92
C ASP A 29 -10.74 -9.10 -10.14
N HIS A 30 -11.92 -9.62 -10.46
CA HIS A 30 -12.11 -10.66 -11.45
C HIS A 30 -12.19 -10.13 -12.89
N PHE A 31 -12.16 -8.80 -13.07
CA PHE A 31 -12.10 -8.16 -14.39
C PHE A 31 -10.67 -7.86 -14.83
N VAL A 32 -9.71 -7.87 -13.90
CA VAL A 32 -8.30 -7.65 -14.23
C VAL A 32 -7.74 -8.91 -14.89
N ASP A 33 -7.29 -8.78 -16.13
CA ASP A 33 -6.44 -9.81 -16.75
C ASP A 33 -5.07 -9.80 -16.08
N ARG A 34 -4.83 -10.83 -15.26
CA ARG A 34 -3.58 -10.99 -14.51
C ARG A 34 -2.35 -11.10 -15.41
N SER A 35 -2.50 -11.55 -16.66
CA SER A 35 -1.39 -11.63 -17.61
C SER A 35 -0.80 -10.26 -17.93
N THR A 36 -1.61 -9.19 -17.78
CA THR A 36 -1.20 -7.81 -18.07
C THR A 36 -0.48 -7.11 -16.92
N ILE A 37 -0.55 -7.65 -15.69
CA ILE A 37 -0.05 -6.95 -14.49
C ILE A 37 1.45 -6.70 -14.59
N VAL A 38 2.27 -7.72 -14.86
CA VAL A 38 3.73 -7.57 -14.96
C VAL A 38 4.13 -6.70 -16.16
N PRO A 39 3.59 -6.90 -17.38
CA PRO A 39 3.83 -5.98 -18.49
C PRO A 39 3.49 -4.51 -18.19
N LEU A 40 2.40 -4.26 -17.47
CA LEU A 40 2.03 -2.91 -17.05
C LEU A 40 2.99 -2.35 -15.99
N MET A 41 3.46 -3.19 -15.07
CA MET A 41 4.51 -2.81 -14.13
C MET A 41 5.80 -2.44 -14.84
N ASP A 42 6.22 -3.21 -15.85
CA ASP A 42 7.42 -2.92 -16.63
C ASP A 42 7.27 -1.59 -17.38
N LYS A 43 6.16 -1.40 -18.10
CA LYS A 43 5.84 -0.13 -18.79
C LYS A 43 5.78 1.06 -17.82
N ALA A 44 5.28 0.82 -16.61
CA ALA A 44 5.18 1.84 -15.57
C ALA A 44 6.46 2.01 -14.75
N GLY A 45 7.53 1.25 -15.00
CA GLY A 45 8.76 1.17 -14.18
C GLY A 45 8.51 0.88 -12.70
N ILE A 46 7.49 0.07 -12.40
CA ILE A 46 7.16 -0.43 -11.07
C ILE A 46 7.90 -1.75 -10.87
N ARG A 47 8.79 -1.81 -9.89
CA ARG A 47 9.60 -2.99 -9.63
C ARG A 47 8.81 -4.07 -8.90
N HIS A 48 8.04 -3.69 -7.89
CA HIS A 48 7.33 -4.63 -7.04
C HIS A 48 5.94 -4.11 -6.69
N VAL A 49 4.98 -5.02 -6.55
CA VAL A 49 3.62 -4.69 -6.09
C VAL A 49 3.14 -5.63 -5.00
N THR A 50 2.52 -5.07 -3.95
CA THR A 50 1.77 -5.85 -2.95
C THR A 50 0.29 -5.88 -3.33
N LEU A 51 -0.22 -7.06 -3.71
CA LEU A 51 -1.56 -7.23 -4.25
C LEU A 51 -2.50 -7.92 -3.28
N SER A 52 -3.63 -7.26 -3.05
CA SER A 52 -4.78 -7.83 -2.37
C SER A 52 -5.91 -8.14 -3.35
N THR A 53 -6.79 -9.05 -2.98
CA THR A 53 -7.91 -9.42 -3.84
C THR A 53 -9.21 -8.72 -3.45
N ARG A 54 -10.08 -8.49 -4.44
CA ARG A 54 -11.44 -7.97 -4.30
C ARG A 54 -12.42 -8.83 -5.10
N GLY A 55 -13.72 -8.59 -4.89
CA GLY A 55 -14.78 -9.24 -5.64
C GLY A 55 -14.71 -10.78 -5.57
N ARG A 56 -14.81 -11.42 -6.74
CA ARG A 56 -14.90 -12.87 -6.90
C ARG A 56 -13.55 -13.60 -6.97
N VAL A 57 -12.43 -12.89 -6.89
CA VAL A 57 -11.11 -13.52 -6.96
C VAL A 57 -10.87 -14.37 -5.71
N ALA A 58 -10.44 -15.62 -5.88
CA ALA A 58 -10.11 -16.49 -4.77
C ALA A 58 -8.70 -16.16 -4.21
N PRO A 59 -8.47 -16.33 -2.89
CA PRO A 59 -7.14 -16.18 -2.28
C PRO A 59 -6.03 -16.98 -3.00
N GLU A 60 -6.34 -18.21 -3.41
CA GLU A 60 -5.41 -19.12 -4.09
C GLU A 60 -4.95 -18.58 -5.45
N GLN A 61 -5.79 -17.78 -6.12
CA GLN A 61 -5.43 -17.18 -7.41
C GLN A 61 -4.35 -16.12 -7.25
N ILE A 62 -4.35 -15.33 -6.17
CA ILE A 62 -3.30 -14.33 -5.95
C ILE A 62 -2.02 -14.95 -5.41
N THR A 63 -2.11 -15.94 -4.53
CA THR A 63 -0.91 -16.63 -4.03
C THR A 63 -0.24 -17.42 -5.14
N GLY A 64 -1.02 -18.07 -6.01
CA GLY A 64 -0.49 -18.75 -7.20
C GLY A 64 0.13 -17.79 -8.22
N PHE A 65 -0.45 -16.60 -8.40
CA PHE A 65 0.15 -15.56 -9.25
C PHE A 65 1.47 -15.03 -8.66
N ALA A 66 1.50 -14.72 -7.36
CA ALA A 66 2.71 -14.29 -6.67
C ALA A 66 3.82 -15.35 -6.73
N ALA A 67 3.48 -16.64 -6.60
CA ALA A 67 4.45 -17.73 -6.72
C ALA A 67 5.11 -17.82 -8.11
N LYS A 68 4.43 -17.38 -9.17
CA LYS A 68 5.00 -17.31 -10.53
C LYS A 68 5.88 -16.06 -10.75
N HIS A 69 5.74 -15.06 -9.90
CA HIS A 69 6.45 -13.78 -9.99
C HIS A 69 7.00 -13.34 -8.61
N PRO A 70 7.79 -14.18 -7.91
CA PRO A 70 8.13 -13.98 -6.50
C PRO A 70 8.93 -12.70 -6.24
N ASP A 71 9.72 -12.25 -7.22
CA ASP A 71 10.52 -11.02 -7.11
C ASP A 71 9.72 -9.75 -7.48
N ARG A 72 8.51 -9.90 -8.03
CA ARG A 72 7.68 -8.80 -8.54
C ARG A 72 6.39 -8.62 -7.76
N VAL A 73 5.85 -9.67 -7.16
CA VAL A 73 4.50 -9.66 -6.58
C VAL A 73 4.48 -10.28 -5.19
N THR A 74 3.99 -9.52 -4.22
CA THR A 74 3.63 -10.02 -2.89
C THR A 74 2.13 -10.20 -2.79
N ALA A 75 1.66 -11.41 -2.49
CA ALA A 75 0.26 -11.65 -2.19
C ALA A 75 -0.09 -11.17 -0.76
N SER A 76 -1.22 -10.45 -0.66
CA SER A 76 -1.72 -9.86 0.57
C SER A 76 -3.09 -10.42 0.97
N VAL A 77 -3.23 -10.74 2.27
CA VAL A 77 -4.49 -11.25 2.84
C VAL A 77 -5.60 -10.22 2.66
N ARG A 78 -6.75 -10.66 2.14
CA ARG A 78 -7.93 -9.79 2.01
C ARG A 78 -8.57 -9.54 3.37
N THR A 79 -8.72 -8.28 3.69
CA THR A 79 -9.38 -7.78 4.92
C THR A 79 -10.73 -7.13 4.59
N LYS A 80 -10.80 -6.36 3.49
CA LYS A 80 -12.02 -5.70 3.02
C LYS A 80 -13.09 -6.70 2.56
N SER A 81 -14.23 -6.72 3.24
CA SER A 81 -15.42 -7.50 2.83
C SER A 81 -16.69 -6.98 3.52
N LYS A 82 -17.86 -7.39 3.01
CA LYS A 82 -19.13 -7.15 3.73
C LYS A 82 -19.13 -7.76 5.13
N HIS A 83 -18.46 -8.90 5.31
CA HIS A 83 -18.39 -9.61 6.59
C HIS A 83 -17.53 -8.89 7.62
N TYR A 84 -16.44 -8.25 7.18
CA TYR A 84 -15.63 -7.38 8.01
C TYR A 84 -16.45 -6.18 8.47
N ALA A 85 -17.12 -5.51 7.52
CA ALA A 85 -17.92 -4.33 7.80
C ALA A 85 -19.09 -4.60 8.77
N SER A 86 -19.71 -5.78 8.68
CA SER A 86 -20.80 -6.18 9.57
C SER A 86 -20.34 -6.94 10.82
N ASN A 87 -19.03 -7.01 11.07
CA ASN A 87 -18.42 -7.76 12.17
C ASN A 87 -18.94 -9.22 12.33
N SER A 88 -19.20 -9.91 11.21
CA SER A 88 -19.85 -11.23 11.26
C SER A 88 -18.87 -12.38 11.53
N PRO A 89 -19.31 -13.52 12.09
CA PRO A 89 -18.48 -14.73 12.25
C PRO A 89 -17.76 -15.18 10.97
N LYS A 90 -18.36 -14.93 9.80
CA LYS A 90 -17.78 -15.25 8.49
C LYS A 90 -16.50 -14.46 8.18
N PHE A 91 -16.30 -13.28 8.77
CA PHE A 91 -15.04 -12.55 8.63
C PHE A 91 -13.91 -13.33 9.31
N TYR A 92 -14.09 -13.64 10.59
CA TYR A 92 -13.09 -14.35 11.39
C TYR A 92 -12.69 -15.68 10.75
N LYS A 93 -13.68 -16.51 10.35
CA LYS A 93 -13.42 -17.78 9.66
C LYS A 93 -12.60 -17.62 8.38
N LYS A 94 -12.92 -16.61 7.54
CA LYS A 94 -12.21 -16.37 6.27
C LYS A 94 -10.84 -15.75 6.47
N PHE A 95 -10.71 -14.84 7.43
CA PHE A 95 -9.45 -14.21 7.77
C PHE A 95 -8.47 -15.26 8.32
N GLU A 96 -8.90 -16.05 9.30
CA GLU A 96 -8.09 -17.11 9.89
C GLU A 96 -7.66 -18.16 8.85
N LYS A 97 -8.56 -18.55 7.94
CA LYS A 97 -8.20 -19.41 6.80
C LYS A 97 -7.05 -18.80 6.00
N GLN A 98 -7.15 -17.54 5.58
CA GLN A 98 -6.09 -16.87 4.79
C GLN A 98 -4.78 -16.75 5.58
N MET A 99 -4.81 -16.46 6.88
CA MET A 99 -3.61 -16.36 7.71
C MET A 99 -2.83 -17.69 7.83
N ARG A 100 -3.52 -18.82 7.65
CA ARG A 100 -2.95 -20.17 7.62
C ARG A 100 -2.52 -20.62 6.21
N MET A 101 -2.95 -19.94 5.17
CA MET A 101 -2.57 -20.29 3.79
C MET A 101 -1.11 -19.91 3.51
N PRO A 102 -0.33 -20.79 2.86
CA PRO A 102 1.00 -20.43 2.39
C PRO A 102 0.90 -19.40 1.25
N GLY A 103 2.00 -18.69 1.00
CA GLY A 103 2.15 -17.75 -0.12
C GLY A 103 1.71 -16.31 0.17
N PHE A 104 0.95 -16.05 1.25
CA PHE A 104 0.74 -14.68 1.72
C PHE A 104 1.97 -14.17 2.48
N ARG A 105 2.39 -12.93 2.19
CA ARG A 105 3.50 -12.24 2.87
C ARG A 105 3.14 -10.82 3.33
N ALA A 106 1.87 -10.45 3.24
CA ALA A 106 1.36 -9.13 3.63
C ALA A 106 -0.12 -9.19 4.03
N MET A 107 -0.63 -8.09 4.59
CA MET A 107 -2.04 -7.87 4.90
C MET A 107 -2.55 -6.60 4.19
N ALA A 108 -3.77 -6.66 3.68
CA ALA A 108 -4.39 -5.51 3.02
C ALA A 108 -4.87 -4.49 4.05
N GLU A 109 -5.03 -3.24 3.64
CA GLU A 109 -5.52 -2.19 4.52
C GLU A 109 -6.83 -2.55 5.24
N LEU A 110 -6.90 -2.22 6.54
CA LEU A 110 -8.14 -2.27 7.29
C LEU A 110 -8.84 -0.91 7.21
N ILE A 111 -10.07 -0.93 6.69
CA ILE A 111 -10.94 0.25 6.71
C ILE A 111 -11.49 0.43 8.13
N LEU A 112 -11.02 1.48 8.80
CA LEU A 112 -11.53 1.91 10.09
C LEU A 112 -12.53 3.05 9.91
N TRP A 113 -12.20 4.02 9.05
CA TRP A 113 -13.15 5.06 8.63
C TRP A 113 -13.11 5.26 7.12
N HIS A 114 -14.26 5.23 6.46
CA HIS A 114 -14.40 5.59 5.05
C HIS A 114 -15.76 6.27 4.85
N ALA A 115 -15.76 7.49 4.31
CA ALA A 115 -16.98 8.24 4.08
C ALA A 115 -17.84 7.60 2.97
N LYS A 116 -19.15 7.84 3.00
CA LYS A 116 -20.01 7.44 1.88
C LYS A 116 -19.58 8.16 0.60
N LYS A 117 -19.40 7.41 -0.48
CA LYS A 117 -19.08 7.96 -1.81
C LYS A 117 -20.24 7.72 -2.76
N GLY A 118 -21.26 8.57 -2.69
CA GLY A 118 -22.50 8.41 -3.45
C GLY A 118 -23.08 7.00 -3.28
N ASN A 119 -23.36 6.33 -4.40
CA ASN A 119 -23.81 4.92 -4.42
C ASN A 119 -22.65 3.92 -4.62
N LYS A 120 -21.38 4.36 -4.62
CA LYS A 120 -20.20 3.54 -4.96
C LYS A 120 -19.65 2.77 -3.77
N ALA A 121 -19.60 3.43 -2.62
CA ALA A 121 -19.09 2.85 -1.39
C ALA A 121 -19.92 3.38 -0.22
N PRO A 122 -20.46 2.50 0.63
CA PRO A 122 -21.14 2.92 1.84
C PRO A 122 -20.13 3.53 2.81
N GLU A 123 -20.65 4.33 3.73
CA GLU A 123 -19.89 4.70 4.91
C GLU A 123 -19.46 3.45 5.68
N ARG A 124 -18.24 3.49 6.23
CA ARG A 124 -17.70 2.48 7.12
C ARG A 124 -17.16 3.17 8.36
N VAL A 125 -17.70 2.77 9.50
CA VAL A 125 -17.25 3.20 10.83
C VAL A 125 -16.93 1.94 11.63
N VAL A 126 -15.64 1.67 11.79
CA VAL A 126 -15.09 0.56 12.56
C VAL A 126 -14.02 1.13 13.49
N PRO A 127 -14.32 1.30 14.80
CA PRO A 127 -13.36 1.84 15.75
C PRO A 127 -12.05 1.04 15.77
N PRO A 128 -10.87 1.68 15.97
CA PRO A 128 -9.58 0.98 16.00
C PRO A 128 -9.49 -0.13 17.06
N ASP A 129 -10.26 -0.04 18.14
CA ASP A 129 -10.31 -1.04 19.21
C ASP A 129 -11.38 -2.11 19.00
N ALA A 130 -12.13 -2.10 17.89
CA ALA A 130 -13.16 -3.08 17.60
C ALA A 130 -12.58 -4.51 17.46
N LYS A 131 -13.37 -5.53 17.83
CA LYS A 131 -12.93 -6.93 17.87
C LYS A 131 -12.29 -7.40 16.55
N GLN A 132 -12.88 -7.06 15.41
CA GLN A 132 -12.38 -7.41 14.09
C GLN A 132 -11.03 -6.76 13.77
N VAL A 133 -10.77 -5.56 14.30
CA VAL A 133 -9.49 -4.86 14.15
C VAL A 133 -8.44 -5.52 15.02
N ARG A 134 -8.75 -5.80 16.30
CA ARG A 134 -7.85 -6.50 17.22
C ARG A 134 -7.43 -7.87 16.71
N VAL A 135 -8.35 -8.63 16.09
CA VAL A 135 -8.02 -9.92 15.47
C VAL A 135 -7.10 -9.75 14.27
N ALA A 136 -7.35 -8.77 13.42
CA ALA A 136 -6.47 -8.49 12.28
C ALA A 136 -5.07 -8.06 12.74
N LEU A 137 -4.99 -7.14 13.71
CA LEU A 137 -3.74 -6.68 14.30
C LEU A 137 -2.96 -7.85 14.92
N LYS A 138 -3.61 -8.72 15.70
CA LYS A 138 -2.97 -9.94 16.23
C LYS A 138 -2.37 -10.80 15.12
N GLY A 139 -3.06 -10.93 14.00
CA GLY A 139 -2.55 -11.65 12.83
C GLY A 139 -1.31 -10.98 12.21
N ALA A 140 -1.32 -9.66 12.07
CA ALA A 140 -0.19 -8.89 11.55
C ALA A 140 1.03 -8.98 12.47
N LEU A 141 0.82 -8.80 13.78
CA LEU A 141 1.83 -8.96 14.83
C LEU A 141 2.48 -10.35 14.76
N ALA A 142 1.68 -11.42 14.74
CA ALA A 142 2.18 -12.80 14.70
C ALA A 142 2.99 -13.13 13.44
N LYS A 143 2.81 -12.38 12.35
CA LYS A 143 3.55 -12.55 11.09
C LYS A 143 4.68 -11.54 10.90
N GLY A 144 4.77 -10.53 11.76
CA GLY A 144 5.65 -9.37 11.56
C GLY A 144 5.35 -8.60 10.28
N TRP A 145 4.09 -8.57 9.84
CA TRP A 145 3.66 -7.82 8.66
C TRP A 145 3.20 -6.43 9.06
N PRO A 146 3.58 -5.37 8.32
CA PRO A 146 3.08 -4.03 8.59
C PRO A 146 1.55 -3.97 8.64
N PHE A 147 0.99 -3.24 9.60
CA PHE A 147 -0.45 -3.07 9.73
C PHE A 147 -0.91 -1.79 9.02
N ILE A 148 -1.60 -1.94 7.88
CA ILE A 148 -2.06 -0.80 7.07
C ILE A 148 -3.43 -0.31 7.56
N ILE A 149 -3.47 0.95 8.01
CA ILE A 149 -4.64 1.65 8.56
C ILE A 149 -5.25 2.53 7.48
N HIS A 150 -6.57 2.43 7.29
CA HIS A 150 -7.34 3.35 6.46
C HIS A 150 -8.36 4.12 7.29
N ILE A 151 -8.09 5.41 7.50
CA ILE A 151 -8.98 6.39 8.15
C ILE A 151 -9.00 7.65 7.29
N GLU A 152 -10.17 8.08 6.83
CA GLU A 152 -10.33 9.39 6.15
C GLU A 152 -10.63 10.50 7.17
N PHE A 153 -9.61 11.05 7.85
CA PHE A 153 -9.79 12.00 8.96
C PHE A 153 -10.43 13.33 8.55
N LYS A 154 -10.31 13.73 7.28
CA LYS A 154 -10.97 14.93 6.76
C LYS A 154 -12.50 14.78 6.71
N ALA A 155 -13.00 13.56 6.61
CA ALA A 155 -14.41 13.27 6.37
C ALA A 155 -15.16 12.71 7.60
N THR A 156 -14.46 12.50 8.73
CA THR A 156 -15.06 11.98 9.95
C THR A 156 -15.59 13.11 10.84
N ASN A 157 -16.73 12.87 11.49
CA ASN A 157 -17.29 13.72 12.55
C ASN A 157 -16.77 13.33 13.96
N VAL A 158 -16.03 12.22 14.07
CA VAL A 158 -15.47 11.69 15.33
C VAL A 158 -13.94 11.64 15.27
N ARG A 159 -13.35 12.69 14.69
CA ARG A 159 -11.92 12.79 14.38
C ARG A 159 -11.04 12.48 15.59
N ASP A 160 -11.33 13.11 16.72
CA ASP A 160 -10.47 13.02 17.90
C ASP A 160 -10.58 11.67 18.59
N GLU A 161 -11.78 11.07 18.62
CA GLU A 161 -11.96 9.70 19.11
C GLU A 161 -11.13 8.70 18.28
N PHE A 162 -11.22 8.77 16.94
CA PHE A 162 -10.47 7.89 16.06
C PHE A 162 -8.96 8.13 16.13
N MET A 163 -8.54 9.39 16.25
CA MET A 163 -7.12 9.74 16.42
C MET A 163 -6.58 9.15 17.72
N ASN A 164 -7.27 9.36 18.84
CA ASN A 164 -6.85 8.86 20.15
C ASN A 164 -6.79 7.32 20.18
N LYS A 165 -7.80 6.64 19.63
CA LYS A 165 -7.82 5.16 19.55
C LYS A 165 -6.74 4.62 18.61
N MET A 166 -6.44 5.31 17.51
CA MET A 166 -5.36 4.94 16.60
C MET A 166 -3.99 5.13 17.26
N GLU A 167 -3.75 6.28 17.90
CA GLU A 167 -2.50 6.51 18.63
C GLU A 167 -2.31 5.50 19.76
N ALA A 168 -3.36 5.20 20.54
CA ALA A 168 -3.29 4.16 21.56
C ALA A 168 -2.96 2.78 20.97
N MET A 169 -3.50 2.43 19.79
CA MET A 169 -3.15 1.18 19.11
C MET A 169 -1.67 1.14 18.70
N VAL A 170 -1.13 2.25 18.21
CA VAL A 170 0.28 2.38 17.80
C VAL A 170 1.22 2.35 19.01
N GLU A 171 0.89 3.10 20.07
CA GLU A 171 1.66 3.20 21.33
C GLU A 171 1.75 1.86 22.06
N ASN A 172 0.67 1.07 22.04
CA ASN A 172 0.64 -0.26 22.66
C ASN A 172 1.42 -1.33 21.88
N ASN A 173 1.99 -0.99 20.71
CA ASN A 173 2.74 -1.91 19.86
C ASN A 173 4.01 -1.23 19.31
N PRO A 174 4.93 -0.75 20.17
CA PRO A 174 6.03 0.12 19.78
C PRO A 174 7.00 -0.53 18.78
N ASP A 175 7.16 -1.85 18.84
CA ASP A 175 8.06 -2.62 17.97
C ASP A 175 7.42 -3.05 16.64
N HIS A 176 6.14 -2.73 16.43
CA HIS A 176 5.40 -3.12 15.23
C HIS A 176 5.15 -1.93 14.33
N SER A 177 5.42 -2.09 13.04
CA SER A 177 5.22 -1.02 12.07
C SER A 177 3.77 -0.88 11.62
N PHE A 178 3.28 0.35 11.62
CA PHE A 178 1.98 0.75 11.11
C PHE A 178 2.15 1.63 9.87
N ALA A 179 1.20 1.55 8.94
CA ALA A 179 1.18 2.41 7.76
C ALA A 179 -0.19 3.06 7.61
N LEU A 180 -0.27 4.39 7.71
CA LEU A 180 -1.51 5.15 7.48
C LEU A 180 -1.61 5.52 5.99
N ILE A 181 -2.56 4.87 5.30
CA ILE A 181 -2.72 5.02 3.85
C ILE A 181 -3.35 6.35 3.47
N HIS A 182 -3.04 6.85 2.26
CA HIS A 182 -3.40 8.16 1.73
C HIS A 182 -3.14 9.34 2.70
N MET A 183 -2.13 9.22 3.55
CA MET A 183 -1.85 10.16 4.65
C MET A 183 -2.98 10.33 5.67
N GLY A 184 -3.97 9.43 5.67
CA GLY A 184 -5.21 9.58 6.44
C GLY A 184 -6.03 10.83 6.12
N GLN A 185 -5.76 11.50 4.99
CA GLN A 185 -6.27 12.83 4.63
C GLN A 185 -5.96 13.91 5.69
N LEU A 186 -4.85 13.74 6.42
CA LEU A 186 -4.40 14.68 7.41
C LEU A 186 -3.84 15.95 6.76
N LYS A 187 -3.92 17.06 7.51
CA LYS A 187 -3.15 18.27 7.21
C LYS A 187 -1.69 18.04 7.59
N THR A 188 -0.77 18.77 6.96
CA THR A 188 0.67 18.66 7.19
C THR A 188 1.07 18.76 8.67
N LYS A 189 0.45 19.67 9.44
CA LYS A 189 0.71 19.83 10.88
C LYS A 189 0.41 18.56 11.68
N ASP A 190 -0.69 17.88 11.38
CA ASP A 190 -1.08 16.64 12.07
C ASP A 190 -0.16 15.48 11.69
N ALA A 191 0.18 15.36 10.41
CA ALA A 191 1.12 14.35 9.94
C ALA A 191 2.51 14.51 10.57
N ALA A 192 3.02 15.75 10.63
CA ALA A 192 4.29 16.07 11.27
C ALA A 192 4.29 15.73 12.77
N ARG A 193 3.20 16.07 13.49
CA ARG A 193 3.03 15.70 14.91
C ARG A 193 3.08 14.18 15.10
N LEU A 194 2.38 13.43 14.25
CA LEU A 194 2.35 11.97 14.34
C LEU A 194 3.71 11.35 14.05
N LEU A 195 4.45 11.82 13.03
CA LEU A 195 5.80 11.35 12.73
C LEU A 195 6.78 11.62 13.87
N ALA A 196 6.68 12.80 14.50
CA ALA A 196 7.54 13.15 15.63
C ALA A 196 7.25 12.31 16.88
N LYS A 197 6.00 11.90 17.08
CA LYS A 197 5.56 11.16 18.28
C LYS A 197 5.74 9.64 18.13
N HIS A 198 5.53 9.09 16.94
CA HIS A 198 5.42 7.65 16.71
C HIS A 198 6.42 7.15 15.67
N ALA A 199 7.59 6.68 16.12
CA ALA A 199 8.65 6.19 15.23
C ALA A 199 8.24 4.97 14.39
N ASN A 200 7.26 4.19 14.88
CA ASN A 200 6.71 3.01 14.23
C ASN A 200 5.49 3.31 13.33
N LEU A 201 5.08 4.57 13.20
CA LEU A 201 4.01 5.00 12.29
C LEU A 201 4.61 5.57 10.99
N HIS A 202 4.25 4.95 9.88
CA HIS A 202 4.63 5.38 8.54
C HIS A 202 3.40 5.87 7.76
N PHE A 203 3.67 6.58 6.67
CA PHE A 203 2.63 7.06 5.79
C PHE A 203 2.78 6.48 4.39
N MET A 204 1.66 6.07 3.80
CA MET A 204 1.59 5.81 2.36
C MET A 204 0.87 6.99 1.72
N ALA A 205 1.53 7.66 0.76
CA ALA A 205 1.00 8.88 0.16
C ALA A 205 -0.11 8.58 -0.87
N SER A 206 -0.10 7.40 -1.48
CA SER A 206 -1.15 6.95 -2.40
C SER A 206 -2.31 6.29 -1.67
N HIS A 207 -3.47 6.26 -2.34
CA HIS A 207 -4.54 5.31 -2.02
C HIS A 207 -4.23 3.96 -2.66
N ALA A 208 -4.81 2.88 -2.15
CA ALA A 208 -4.83 1.63 -2.90
C ALA A 208 -5.64 1.82 -4.18
N ASN A 209 -5.10 1.40 -5.32
CA ASN A 209 -5.79 1.45 -6.60
C ASN A 209 -7.15 0.72 -6.52
N PRO A 210 -8.31 1.43 -6.54
CA PRO A 210 -9.62 0.81 -6.45
C PRO A 210 -10.08 0.24 -7.79
N PHE A 211 -10.90 -0.81 -7.77
CA PHE A 211 -11.60 -1.31 -8.96
C PHE A 211 -13.09 -1.54 -8.70
N ILE A 212 -13.91 -0.88 -9.52
CA ILE A 212 -15.29 -1.22 -9.86
C ILE A 212 -15.43 -0.90 -11.36
N THR A 213 -15.45 -1.90 -12.24
CA THR A 213 -15.36 -1.73 -13.70
C THR A 213 -16.65 -2.04 -14.49
N ALA A 214 -17.81 -2.17 -13.85
CA ALA A 214 -19.07 -2.27 -14.59
C ALA A 214 -19.91 -1.00 -14.47
N ASN A 215 -20.07 -0.27 -15.59
CA ASN A 215 -21.04 0.80 -15.82
C ASN A 215 -21.02 1.97 -14.81
N SER A 216 -19.90 2.67 -14.69
CA SER A 216 -19.87 3.96 -14.00
C SER A 216 -19.31 5.05 -14.90
N SER A 217 -20.11 6.07 -15.18
CA SER A 217 -19.76 7.29 -15.94
C SER A 217 -18.83 8.25 -15.16
N GLN A 218 -18.05 7.75 -14.20
CA GLN A 218 -17.32 8.60 -13.25
C GLN A 218 -15.85 8.18 -13.06
N HIS A 219 -14.96 9.17 -12.98
CA HIS A 219 -13.49 9.14 -13.22
C HIS A 219 -12.59 8.18 -12.40
N TRP A 220 -13.11 7.38 -11.46
CA TRP A 220 -12.33 6.51 -10.55
C TRP A 220 -12.35 5.03 -10.95
N VAL A 221 -12.50 4.77 -12.24
CA VAL A 221 -12.73 3.45 -12.83
C VAL A 221 -11.47 3.07 -13.59
N ASP A 222 -10.85 1.96 -13.17
CA ASP A 222 -9.62 1.37 -13.73
C ASP A 222 -8.33 2.12 -13.39
N HIS A 223 -7.51 1.57 -12.50
CA HIS A 223 -6.13 2.03 -12.28
C HIS A 223 -5.10 1.01 -12.78
N TRP A 224 -5.53 -0.02 -13.52
CA TRP A 224 -4.66 -0.88 -14.32
C TRP A 224 -4.72 -0.31 -15.76
N GLY A 225 -3.91 -0.82 -16.68
CA GLY A 225 -3.80 -0.23 -18.02
C GLY A 225 -3.08 1.13 -18.03
N ASP A 226 -3.49 2.03 -18.93
CA ASP A 226 -2.78 3.30 -19.15
C ASP A 226 -2.84 4.25 -17.95
N LYS A 227 -3.89 4.16 -17.11
CA LYS A 227 -3.97 4.96 -15.88
C LYS A 227 -2.91 4.55 -14.86
N TYR A 228 -2.57 3.26 -14.77
CA TYR A 228 -1.48 2.79 -13.92
C TYR A 228 -0.15 3.44 -14.31
N VAL A 229 0.15 3.41 -15.62
CA VAL A 229 1.37 3.98 -16.20
C VAL A 229 1.40 5.49 -16.00
N GLY A 230 0.27 6.17 -16.27
CA GLY A 230 0.14 7.61 -16.07
C GLY A 230 0.34 8.02 -14.61
N GLN A 231 -0.20 7.26 -13.65
CA GLN A 231 0.02 7.52 -12.23
C GLN A 231 1.48 7.35 -11.81
N ALA A 232 2.15 6.29 -12.29
CA ALA A 232 3.57 6.10 -12.04
C ALA A 232 4.40 7.27 -12.61
N ALA A 233 4.06 7.76 -13.81
CA ALA A 233 4.70 8.93 -14.40
C ALA A 233 4.49 10.21 -13.58
N LEU A 234 3.28 10.44 -13.06
CA LEU A 234 3.00 11.57 -12.16
C LEU A 234 3.82 11.48 -10.87
N TRP A 235 3.92 10.29 -10.27
CA TRP A 235 4.75 10.07 -9.09
C TRP A 235 6.23 10.34 -9.37
N ARG A 236 6.77 9.86 -10.50
CA ARG A 236 8.15 10.17 -10.89
C ARG A 236 8.38 11.66 -11.02
N LYS A 237 7.45 12.39 -11.65
CA LYS A 237 7.55 13.84 -11.78
C LYS A 237 7.60 14.52 -10.41
N ALA A 238 6.72 14.13 -9.50
CA ALA A 238 6.71 14.68 -8.14
C ALA A 238 7.98 14.33 -7.36
N LEU A 239 8.49 13.10 -7.50
CA LEU A 239 9.71 12.65 -6.82
C LEU A 239 10.97 13.33 -7.37
N ALA A 240 10.98 13.70 -8.65
CA ALA A 240 12.08 14.45 -9.26
C ALA A 240 12.23 15.88 -8.70
N GLU A 241 11.22 16.41 -8.01
CA GLU A 241 11.29 17.70 -7.30
C GLU A 241 11.92 17.58 -5.91
N LEU A 242 12.20 16.35 -5.44
CA LEU A 242 12.80 16.10 -4.13
C LEU A 242 14.31 15.84 -4.25
N PRO A 243 15.09 16.07 -3.17
CA PRO A 243 16.47 15.58 -3.11
C PRO A 243 16.52 14.07 -3.39
N ALA A 244 17.51 13.62 -4.16
CA ALA A 244 17.58 12.24 -4.64
C ALA A 244 17.45 11.20 -3.51
N GLU A 245 18.10 11.43 -2.38
CA GLU A 245 18.01 10.57 -1.19
C GLU A 245 16.60 10.47 -0.60
N VAL A 246 15.82 11.56 -0.66
CA VAL A 246 14.42 11.59 -0.20
C VAL A 246 13.54 10.91 -1.23
N ALA A 247 13.78 11.17 -2.51
CA ALA A 247 13.06 10.54 -3.61
C ALA A 247 13.16 9.01 -3.55
N SER A 248 14.36 8.44 -3.38
CA SER A 248 14.58 6.99 -3.23
C SER A 248 13.85 6.40 -2.02
N LYS A 249 13.90 7.09 -0.87
CA LYS A 249 13.19 6.69 0.35
C LYS A 249 11.68 6.58 0.13
N VAL A 250 11.08 7.57 -0.54
CA VAL A 250 9.64 7.58 -0.82
C VAL A 250 9.27 6.60 -1.92
N ALA A 251 10.12 6.45 -2.94
CA ALA A 251 9.90 5.61 -4.11
C ALA A 251 9.96 4.11 -3.81
N HIS A 252 10.95 3.66 -3.03
CA HIS A 252 11.19 2.24 -2.82
C HIS A 252 11.83 1.88 -1.47
N GLU A 253 12.84 2.58 -0.95
CA GLU A 253 13.66 2.05 0.16
C GLU A 253 12.85 1.82 1.44
N ASN A 254 11.90 2.72 1.74
CA ASN A 254 11.01 2.53 2.88
C ASN A 254 10.12 1.29 2.70
N ALA A 255 9.62 1.04 1.49
CA ALA A 255 8.80 -0.13 1.22
C ALA A 255 9.64 -1.42 1.25
N GLU A 256 10.87 -1.38 0.75
CA GLU A 256 11.82 -2.51 0.81
C GLU A 256 12.09 -2.90 2.26
N ARG A 257 12.39 -1.91 3.11
CA ARG A 257 12.60 -2.12 4.55
C ARG A 257 11.33 -2.64 5.24
N LEU A 258 10.20 -1.99 5.01
CA LEU A 258 8.96 -2.24 5.74
C LEU A 258 8.33 -3.59 5.38
N TRP A 259 8.38 -4.01 4.11
CA TRP A 259 7.84 -5.29 3.63
C TRP A 259 8.91 -6.38 3.41
N LYS A 260 10.18 -6.10 3.75
CA LYS A 260 11.31 -7.03 3.58
C LYS A 260 11.40 -7.54 2.12
N LEU A 261 11.33 -6.60 1.18
CA LEU A 261 11.40 -6.88 -0.25
C LEU A 261 12.86 -6.95 -0.71
N PRO A 262 13.17 -7.71 -1.78
CA PRO A 262 14.49 -7.70 -2.39
C PRO A 262 14.84 -6.29 -2.89
N THR A 263 16.05 -5.81 -2.58
CA THR A 263 16.56 -4.54 -3.10
C THR A 263 17.07 -4.69 -4.53
N ALA A 264 17.13 -3.58 -5.27
CA ALA A 264 17.99 -3.53 -6.44
C ALA A 264 19.43 -3.90 -6.06
N ARG A 265 20.04 -4.79 -6.83
CA ARG A 265 21.50 -4.88 -6.93
C ARG A 265 21.94 -4.00 -8.08
#